data_AF-A0A7Y5K5H4-F1
#
_entry.id   AF-A0A7Y5K5H4-F1
#
_cell.length_a   1.000
_cell.length_b   1.000
_cell.length_c   1.000
_cell.angle_alpha   90.00
_cell.angle_beta   90.00
_cell.angle_gamma   90.00
#
_symmetry.space_group_name_H-M   'P 1'
#
loop_
_entity.id
_entity.type
_entity.pdbx_description
1 polymer ?
#
loop_
_entity_poly.entity_id
_entity_poly.type
_entity_poly.pdbx_seq_one_letter_code
_entity_poly.pdbx_strand_id
1 'polypeptide(L)'
;MNTHGNGDDSLKTQVRPQIEEILVRRFFQGDAEAYSIFMEILEAAKSWPEAEELIENEARLRNVHPTTMPAIKLKHLVQQRLGARTR
;
A
#
# COMPACT_ATOMS: atom_id res chain seq x y z
N MET A 1 -33.72 -15.69 -26.07
CA MET A 1 -32.70 -14.85 -26.74
C MET A 1 -31.76 -14.34 -25.67
N ASN A 2 -30.47 -14.67 -25.82
CA ASN A 2 -29.38 -14.42 -24.88
C ASN A 2 -28.91 -12.96 -24.92
N THR A 3 -28.46 -12.43 -23.78
CA THR A 3 -27.20 -11.67 -23.56
C THR A 3 -27.02 -11.57 -22.03
N HIS A 4 -26.31 -12.47 -21.33
CA HIS A 4 -24.85 -12.60 -21.27
C HIS A 4 -24.05 -11.33 -21.61
N GLY A 5 -23.74 -10.54 -20.58
CA GLY A 5 -22.43 -9.91 -20.38
C GLY A 5 -22.02 -10.28 -18.95
N ASN A 6 -21.02 -11.13 -18.68
CA ASN A 6 -19.58 -10.93 -18.89
C ASN A 6 -19.18 -9.47 -18.58
N GLY A 7 -18.36 -9.16 -17.58
CA GLY A 7 -17.44 -9.99 -16.81
C GLY A 7 -17.28 -9.51 -15.38
N ASP A 8 -16.99 -10.49 -14.56
CA ASP A 8 -16.49 -10.43 -13.20
C ASP A 8 -15.26 -9.50 -13.09
N ASP A 9 -15.45 -8.19 -12.87
CA ASP A 9 -14.40 -7.26 -12.42
C ASP A 9 -14.37 -7.17 -10.88
N SER A 10 -14.93 -8.16 -10.18
CA SER A 10 -14.97 -8.16 -8.70
C SER A 10 -13.69 -8.68 -8.05
N LEU A 11 -12.65 -8.98 -8.83
CA LEU A 11 -11.40 -9.58 -8.33
C LEU A 11 -10.32 -8.56 -7.90
N LYS A 12 -10.55 -7.24 -8.01
CA LYS A 12 -9.48 -6.25 -7.74
C LYS A 12 -9.54 -5.49 -6.40
N THR A 13 -10.65 -5.52 -5.65
CA THR A 13 -10.88 -4.44 -4.66
C THR A 13 -11.49 -4.87 -3.32
N GLN A 14 -11.16 -6.04 -2.77
CA GLN A 14 -11.69 -6.42 -1.43
C GLN A 14 -10.66 -6.75 -0.36
N VAL A 15 -9.39 -6.97 -0.70
CA VAL A 15 -8.32 -7.25 0.29
C VAL A 15 -7.68 -5.96 0.84
N ARG A 16 -7.83 -4.82 0.16
CA ARG A 16 -7.14 -3.56 0.49
C ARG A 16 -7.65 -2.82 1.73
N PRO A 17 -8.97 -2.61 1.96
CA PRO A 17 -9.43 -1.64 2.96
C PRO A 17 -9.02 -2.00 4.41
N GLN A 18 -8.95 -3.29 4.75
CA GLN A 18 -8.53 -3.73 6.08
C GLN A 18 -7.03 -3.53 6.34
N ILE A 19 -6.19 -3.69 5.32
CA ILE A 19 -4.75 -3.45 5.44
C ILE A 19 -4.50 -1.95 5.58
N GLU A 20 -5.19 -1.15 4.77
CA GLU A 20 -5.10 0.32 4.81
C GLU A 20 -5.55 0.85 6.18
N GLU A 21 -6.66 0.35 6.74
CA GLU A 21 -7.08 0.74 8.10
C GLU A 21 -6.02 0.41 9.15
N ILE A 22 -5.41 -0.77 9.08
CA ILE A 22 -4.33 -1.16 10.01
C ILE A 22 -3.12 -0.25 9.86
N LEU A 23 -2.74 0.10 8.63
CA LEU A 23 -1.63 1.02 8.36
C LEU A 23 -1.92 2.39 8.93
N VAL A 24 -3.09 2.96 8.63
CA VAL A 24 -3.51 4.26 9.15
C VAL A 24 -3.46 4.24 10.68
N ARG A 25 -4.10 3.26 11.33
CA ARG A 25 -4.22 3.21 12.80
C ARG A 25 -2.91 2.88 13.51
N ARG A 26 -2.06 2.01 12.96
CA ARG A 26 -0.87 1.47 13.66
C ARG A 26 0.45 2.04 13.16
N PHE A 27 0.58 2.32 11.87
CA PHE A 27 1.79 2.92 11.30
C PHE A 27 1.71 4.43 11.32
N PHE A 28 0.59 4.98 10.85
CA PHE A 28 0.35 6.43 10.80
C PHE A 28 -0.35 6.98 12.07
N GLN A 29 -0.56 6.13 13.08
CA GLN A 29 -1.13 6.52 14.39
C GLN A 29 -2.51 7.21 14.31
N GLY A 30 -3.31 6.89 13.29
CA GLY A 30 -4.62 7.47 13.02
C GLY A 30 -4.59 8.62 12.01
N ASP A 31 -3.42 9.03 11.53
CA ASP A 31 -3.25 10.11 10.56
C ASP A 31 -3.51 9.60 9.13
N ALA A 32 -4.79 9.63 8.74
CA ALA A 32 -5.24 9.21 7.42
C ALA A 32 -4.74 10.14 6.30
N GLU A 33 -4.56 11.43 6.59
CA GLU A 33 -4.07 12.41 5.62
C GLU A 33 -2.60 12.12 5.29
N ALA A 34 -1.76 11.93 6.31
CA ALA A 34 -0.37 11.59 6.09
C ALA A 34 -0.19 10.23 5.39
N TYR A 35 -1.06 9.26 5.65
CA TYR A 35 -1.10 8.00 4.88
C TYR A 35 -1.39 8.27 3.40
N SER A 36 -2.42 9.08 3.09
CA SER A 36 -2.79 9.40 1.70
C SER A 36 -1.64 10.07 0.96
N ILE A 37 -1.05 11.11 1.55
CA ILE A 37 0.09 11.84 0.98
C ILE A 37 1.27 10.91 0.75
N PHE A 38 1.59 10.05 1.74
CA PHE A 38 2.70 9.12 1.61
C PHE A 38 2.48 8.08 0.51
N MET A 39 1.24 7.61 0.33
CA MET A 39 0.90 6.71 -0.77
C MET A 39 1.05 7.39 -2.14
N GLU A 40 0.70 8.66 -2.29
CA GLU A 40 0.94 9.42 -3.53
C GLU A 40 2.43 9.52 -3.86
N ILE A 41 3.27 9.77 -2.85
CA ILE A 41 4.73 9.81 -3.00
C ILE A 41 5.26 8.43 -3.42
N LEU A 42 4.76 7.36 -2.79
CA LEU A 42 5.14 5.99 -3.15
C LEU A 42 4.67 5.58 -4.56
N GLU A 43 3.54 6.08 -5.04
CA GLU A 43 3.07 5.81 -6.40
C GLU A 43 3.88 6.53 -7.48
N ALA A 44 4.55 7.63 -7.11
CA ALA A 44 5.54 8.28 -7.96
C ALA A 44 6.87 7.50 -8.04
N ALA A 45 7.12 6.57 -7.10
CA ALA A 45 8.35 5.80 -7.10
C ALA A 45 8.45 4.89 -8.33
N LYS A 46 9.59 4.91 -9.01
CA LYS A 46 9.83 4.19 -10.27
C LYS A 46 10.38 2.78 -10.08
N SER A 47 10.86 2.47 -8.87
CA SER A 47 11.51 1.21 -8.58
C SER A 47 11.29 0.77 -7.14
N TRP A 48 11.41 -0.53 -6.88
CA TRP A 48 11.32 -1.07 -5.52
C TRP A 48 12.34 -0.47 -4.56
N PRO A 49 13.65 -0.32 -4.91
CA PRO A 49 14.62 0.29 -4.01
C PRO A 49 14.25 1.71 -3.57
N GLU A 50 13.73 2.53 -4.49
CA GLU A 50 13.29 3.90 -4.19
C GLU A 50 12.08 3.91 -3.25
N ALA A 51 11.11 3.04 -3.50
CA ALA A 51 9.94 2.90 -2.63
C ALA A 51 10.30 2.33 -1.24
N GLU A 52 11.27 1.41 -1.18
CA GLU A 52 11.78 0.85 0.08
C GLU A 52 12.46 1.93 0.92
N GLU A 53 13.30 2.78 0.33
CA GLU A 53 13.92 3.91 1.02
C GLU A 53 12.88 4.87 1.60
N LEU A 54 11.83 5.20 0.84
CA LEU A 54 10.72 6.03 1.32
C LEU A 54 10.01 5.40 2.53
N ILE A 55 9.74 4.09 2.49
CA ILE A 55 9.12 3.36 3.60
C ILE A 55 10.02 3.37 4.84
N GLU A 56 11.33 3.16 4.68
CA GLU A 56 12.28 3.16 5.79
C GLU A 56 12.43 4.54 6.43
N ASN A 57 12.45 5.61 5.62
CA ASN A 57 12.46 6.98 6.12
C ASN A 57 11.19 7.30 6.91
N GLU A 58 10.02 6.98 6.36
CA GLU A 58 8.74 7.23 7.05
C GLU A 58 8.63 6.41 8.35
N ALA A 59 9.07 5.14 8.32
CA ALA A 59 9.11 4.30 9.51
C ALA A 59 10.01 4.91 10.59
N ARG A 60 11.17 5.44 10.21
CA ARG A 60 12.10 6.12 11.13
C ARG A 60 11.49 7.39 11.72
N LEU A 61 10.85 8.22 10.89
CA LEU A 61 10.18 9.44 11.32
C LEU A 61 9.08 9.15 12.36
N ARG A 62 8.34 8.06 12.16
CA ARG A 62 7.24 7.64 13.04
C ARG A 62 7.68 6.73 14.19
N ASN A 63 8.97 6.47 14.34
CA ASN A 63 9.53 5.53 15.32
C ASN A 63 8.92 4.11 15.23
N VAL A 64 8.56 3.70 14.01
CA VAL A 64 8.03 2.36 13.72
C VAL A 64 9.19 1.46 13.32
N HIS A 65 9.37 0.35 14.03
CA HIS A 65 10.42 -0.61 13.69
C HIS A 65 10.10 -1.33 12.36
N PRO A 66 11.08 -1.52 11.44
CA PRO A 66 10.84 -2.10 10.11
C PRO A 66 10.34 -3.56 10.15
N THR A 67 10.60 -4.27 11.24
CA THR A 67 10.13 -5.66 11.45
C THR A 67 8.74 -5.73 12.09
N THR A 68 8.12 -4.59 12.41
CA THR A 68 6.74 -4.60 12.90
C THR A 68 5.79 -5.04 11.81
N MET A 69 4.73 -5.74 12.20
CA MET A 69 3.67 -6.19 11.29
C MET A 69 3.12 -5.08 10.38
N PRO A 70 2.82 -3.84 10.84
CA PRO A 70 2.41 -2.76 9.95
C PRO A 70 3.48 -2.38 8.91
N ALA A 71 4.76 -2.30 9.29
CA ALA A 71 5.84 -2.01 8.34
C ALA A 71 5.98 -3.10 7.27
N ILE A 72 5.90 -4.37 7.68
CA ILE A 72 5.92 -5.53 6.77
C ILE A 72 4.72 -5.48 5.81
N LYS A 73 3.51 -5.17 6.31
CA LYS A 73 2.31 -5.03 5.48
C LYS A 73 2.43 -3.89 4.47
N LEU A 74 3.01 -2.76 4.86
CA LEU A 74 3.27 -1.62 3.98
C LEU A 74 4.23 -2.01 2.86
N LYS A 75 5.37 -2.63 3.19
CA LYS A 75 6.32 -3.15 2.19
C LYS A 75 5.65 -4.10 1.21
N HIS A 76 4.86 -5.07 1.71
CA HIS A 76 4.17 -6.02 0.87
C HIS A 76 3.13 -5.37 -0.05
N LEU A 77 2.37 -4.39 0.45
CA LEU A 77 1.38 -3.64 -0.34
C LEU A 77 2.06 -2.90 -1.50
N VAL A 78 3.18 -2.23 -1.22
CA VAL A 78 3.94 -1.47 -2.21
C VAL A 78 4.59 -2.39 -3.25
N GLN A 79 5.16 -3.53 -2.83
CA GLN A 79 5.66 -4.56 -3.75
C GLN A 79 4.58 -5.06 -4.71
N GLN A 80 3.37 -5.34 -4.21
CA GLN A 80 2.26 -5.76 -5.08
C GLN A 80 1.87 -4.68 -6.08
N ARG A 81 1.83 -3.40 -5.67
CA ARG A 81 1.49 -2.28 -6.57
C ARG A 81 2.55 -2.07 -7.65
N LEU A 82 3.83 -2.08 -7.28
CA LEU A 82 4.93 -1.89 -8.24
C LEU A 82 5.08 -3.11 -9.15
N GLY A 83 5.03 -4.32 -8.63
CA GLY A 83 5.13 -5.56 -9.41
C GLY A 83 3.96 -5.76 -10.39
N ALA A 84 2.77 -5.23 -10.08
CA ALA A 84 1.65 -5.20 -11.02
C ALA A 84 1.81 -4.18 -12.15
N ARG A 85 2.71 -3.19 -12.00
CA ARG A 85 2.94 -2.12 -12.98
C ARG A 85 3.98 -2.51 -14.04
N THR A 86 4.83 -3.49 -13.73
CA THR A 86 5.91 -3.98 -14.61
C THR A 86 5.53 -5.22 -15.43
N ARG A 87 4.25 -5.64 -15.40
CA ARG A 87 3.73 -6.75 -16.21
C ARG A 87 2.84 -6.25 -17.34
#